data_AF-A0A975CSC5-F1
#
_entry.id   AF-A0A975CSC5-F1
#
_cell.length_a   1.000
_cell.length_b   1.000
_cell.length_c   1.000
_cell.angle_alpha   90.00
_cell.angle_beta   90.00
_cell.angle_gamma   90.00
#
_symmetry.space_group_name_H-M   'P 1'
#
loop_
_entity.id
_entity.type
_entity.pdbx_description
1 polymer ?
#
loop_
_entity_poly.entity_id
_entity_poly.type
_entity_poly.pdbx_seq_one_letter_code
_entity_poly.pdbx_strand_id
1 'polypeptide(L)'
;MQNNENIIKVGNALPHGSKKLIAERTNVTQKTVGDFFKCKTKCRSTTYLKIMTEAVNILKELQDKHLKAQALLSLNKKLADDINNLFQ
;
A
#
# COMPACT_ATOMS: atom_id res chain seq x y z
N MET A 1 -22.19 12.15 -6.04
CA MET A 1 -21.20 12.49 -4.99
C MET A 1 -20.52 11.23 -4.41
N GLN A 2 -20.07 10.28 -5.24
CA GLN A 2 -19.51 8.98 -4.78
C GLN A 2 -17.97 8.98 -4.57
N ASN A 3 -17.24 9.97 -5.10
CA ASN A 3 -15.77 9.95 -5.10
C ASN A 3 -15.12 10.06 -3.70
N ASN A 4 -15.82 10.63 -2.71
CA ASN A 4 -15.23 10.87 -1.39
C ASN A 4 -15.07 9.57 -0.58
N GLU A 5 -15.99 8.63 -0.70
CA GLU A 5 -15.93 7.36 0.03
C GLU A 5 -14.75 6.49 -0.43
N ASN A 6 -14.49 6.46 -1.74
CA ASN A 6 -13.39 5.67 -2.31
C ASN A 6 -12.03 6.21 -1.87
N ILE A 7 -11.87 7.54 -1.78
CA ILE A 7 -10.65 8.18 -1.28
C ILE A 7 -10.41 7.79 0.18
N ILE A 8 -11.45 7.82 1.02
CA ILE A 8 -11.36 7.43 2.42
C ILE A 8 -11.00 5.94 2.55
N LYS A 9 -11.62 5.07 1.76
CA LYS A 9 -11.32 3.63 1.73
C LYS A 9 -9.85 3.36 1.40
N VAL A 10 -9.32 4.00 0.35
CA VAL A 10 -7.90 3.93 0.01
C VAL A 10 -7.04 4.45 1.16
N GLY A 11 -7.41 5.59 1.75
CA GLY A 11 -6.71 6.17 2.89
C GLY A 11 -6.65 5.28 4.14
N ASN A 12 -7.64 4.41 4.34
CA ASN A 12 -7.71 3.45 5.45
C ASN A 12 -6.98 2.14 5.13
N ALA A 13 -6.89 1.75 3.85
CA ALA A 13 -6.14 0.57 3.41
C ALA A 13 -4.61 0.78 3.43
N LEU A 14 -4.17 2.04 3.43
CA LEU A 14 -2.75 2.37 3.47
C LEU A 14 -2.10 1.98 4.81
N PRO A 15 -0.91 1.36 4.80
CA PRO A 15 -0.22 1.00 6.04
C PRO A 15 0.25 2.22 6.84
N HIS A 16 0.60 1.98 8.11
CA HIS A 16 1.12 3.03 8.97
C HIS A 16 2.38 3.68 8.36
N GLY A 17 2.48 5.01 8.42
CA GLY A 17 3.59 5.76 7.82
C GLY A 17 3.44 6.06 6.32
N SER A 18 2.52 5.42 5.59
CA SER A 18 2.37 5.65 4.14
C SER A 18 2.03 7.09 3.77
N LYS A 19 1.27 7.82 4.61
CA LYS A 19 0.95 9.23 4.37
C LYS A 19 2.20 10.12 4.39
N LYS A 20 3.22 9.75 5.18
CA LYS A 20 4.53 10.42 5.19
C LYS A 20 5.32 10.08 3.93
N LEU A 21 5.34 8.82 3.53
CA LEU A 21 6.00 8.38 2.29
C LEU A 21 5.40 9.04 1.04
N ILE A 22 4.07 9.11 0.94
CA ILE A 22 3.39 9.78 -0.17
C ILE A 22 3.77 11.27 -0.21
N ALA A 23 3.80 11.92 0.96
CA ALA A 23 4.19 13.31 1.06
C ALA A 23 5.61 13.56 0.52
N GLU A 24 6.56 12.72 0.94
CA GLU A 24 7.96 12.77 0.49
C GLU A 24 8.09 12.50 -1.02
N ARG A 25 7.43 11.45 -1.54
CA ARG A 25 7.51 11.06 -2.96
C ARG A 25 6.81 12.04 -3.91
N THR A 26 5.75 12.70 -3.44
CA THR A 26 4.97 13.63 -4.27
C THR A 26 5.38 15.10 -4.11
N ASN A 27 6.30 15.39 -3.19
CA ASN A 27 6.66 16.75 -2.75
C ASN A 27 5.43 17.57 -2.31
N VAL A 28 4.53 16.92 -1.56
CA VAL A 28 3.33 17.52 -0.97
C VAL A 28 3.44 17.39 0.53
N THR A 29 2.94 18.37 1.31
CA THR A 29 3.03 18.26 2.77
C THR A 29 2.21 17.09 3.30
N GLN A 30 2.71 16.43 4.36
CA GLN A 30 1.97 15.33 5.02
C GLN A 30 0.60 15.77 5.52
N LYS A 31 0.46 17.04 5.95
CA LYS A 31 -0.82 17.62 6.34
C LYS A 31 -1.79 17.63 5.16
N THR A 32 -1.37 18.12 3.99
CA THR A 32 -2.19 18.12 2.78
C THR A 32 -2.60 16.70 2.36
N VAL A 33 -1.69 15.72 2.45
CA VAL A 33 -2.02 14.30 2.18
C VAL A 33 -3.03 13.77 3.21
N GLY A 34 -2.88 14.13 4.48
CA GLY A 34 -3.82 13.76 5.54
C GLY A 34 -5.21 14.36 5.32
N ASP A 35 -5.28 15.63 4.96
CA ASP A 35 -6.54 16.33 4.68
C ASP A 35 -7.19 15.82 3.38
N PHE A 36 -6.39 15.41 2.40
CA PHE A 36 -6.84 14.74 1.18
C PHE A 36 -7.61 13.45 1.49
N PHE A 37 -7.01 12.52 2.24
CA PHE A 37 -7.65 11.25 2.57
C PHE A 37 -8.83 11.38 3.54
N LYS A 38 -8.95 12.53 4.22
CA LYS A 38 -10.11 12.89 5.05
C LYS A 38 -11.16 13.70 4.29
N CYS A 39 -10.96 13.95 2.99
CA CYS A 39 -11.79 14.81 2.15
C CYS A 39 -12.06 16.21 2.75
N LYS A 40 -11.14 16.73 3.57
CA LYS A 40 -11.27 18.04 4.23
C LYS A 40 -10.96 19.22 3.31
N THR A 41 -10.27 18.97 2.21
CA THR A 41 -9.83 20.01 1.28
C THR A 41 -9.98 19.54 -0.15
N LYS A 42 -10.52 20.41 -1.01
CA LYS A 42 -10.49 20.21 -2.46
C LYS A 42 -9.08 20.53 -2.96
N CYS A 43 -8.40 19.52 -3.47
CA CYS A 43 -7.08 19.66 -4.06
C CYS A 43 -7.19 19.90 -5.57
N ARG A 44 -6.13 20.46 -6.16
CA ARG A 44 -6.03 20.58 -7.62
C ARG A 44 -5.95 19.19 -8.24
N SER A 45 -6.43 19.04 -9.48
CA SER A 45 -6.40 17.77 -10.23
C SER A 45 -4.98 17.17 -10.32
N THR A 46 -3.95 18.01 -10.45
CA THR A 46 -2.55 17.59 -10.47
C THR A 46 -2.11 16.97 -9.14
N THR A 47 -2.46 17.58 -8.02
CA THR A 47 -2.18 17.06 -6.67
C THR A 47 -2.97 15.78 -6.41
N TYR A 48 -4.22 15.72 -6.85
CA TYR A 48 -5.06 14.52 -6.77
C TYR A 48 -4.38 13.33 -7.45
N LEU A 49 -3.93 13.50 -8.70
CA LEU A 49 -3.28 12.44 -9.47
C LEU A 49 -2.02 11.95 -8.75
N LYS A 50 -1.15 12.89 -8.32
CA LYS A 50 0.10 12.54 -7.60
C LYS A 50 -0.16 11.69 -6.36
N ILE A 51 -1.08 12.13 -5.49
CA ILE A 51 -1.37 11.44 -4.22
C ILE A 51 -1.98 10.05 -4.49
N MET A 52 -2.93 9.96 -5.42
CA MET A 52 -3.60 8.69 -5.72
C MET A 52 -2.68 7.69 -6.42
N THR A 53 -1.87 8.14 -7.38
CA THR A 53 -0.88 7.28 -8.04
C THR A 53 0.10 6.70 -7.03
N GLU A 54 0.65 7.52 -6.13
CA GLU A 54 1.57 7.02 -5.10
C GLU A 54 0.87 6.12 -4.06
N ALA A 55 -0.37 6.41 -3.70
CA ALA A 55 -1.14 5.52 -2.83
C ALA A 55 -1.31 4.11 -3.44
N VAL A 56 -1.63 4.05 -4.74
CA VAL A 56 -1.75 2.79 -5.49
C VAL A 56 -0.41 2.07 -5.58
N ASN A 57 0.69 2.80 -5.84
CA ASN A 57 2.04 2.22 -5.89
C ASN A 57 2.41 1.56 -4.55
N ILE A 58 2.15 2.23 -3.43
CA ILE A 58 2.41 1.67 -2.10
C ILE A 58 1.57 0.41 -1.83
N LEU A 59 0.30 0.42 -2.20
CA LEU A 59 -0.56 -0.76 -2.04
C LEU A 59 -0.09 -1.94 -2.89
N LYS A 60 0.39 -1.67 -4.11
CA LYS A 60 0.98 -2.69 -4.99
C LYS A 60 2.28 -3.25 -4.41
N GLU A 61 3.18 -2.39 -3.93
CA GLU A 61 4.40 -2.81 -3.23
C GLU A 61 4.09 -3.72 -2.03
N LEU A 62 3.02 -3.43 -1.29
CA LEU A 62 2.57 -4.24 -0.16
C LEU A 62 2.04 -5.61 -0.61
N GLN A 63 1.20 -5.63 -1.66
CA GLN A 63 0.68 -6.87 -2.24
C GLN A 63 1.81 -7.77 -2.72
N ASP A 64 2.79 -7.22 -3.43
CA ASP A 64 3.94 -7.96 -3.94
C ASP A 64 4.78 -8.55 -2.80
N LYS A 65 5.01 -7.79 -1.72
CA LYS A 65 5.70 -8.28 -0.52
C LYS A 65 4.95 -9.44 0.13
N HIS A 66 3.62 -9.35 0.22
CA HIS A 66 2.79 -10.40 0.79
C HIS A 66 2.83 -11.69 -0.05
N LEU A 67 2.71 -11.57 -1.39
CA LEU A 67 2.81 -12.71 -2.30
C LEU A 67 4.19 -13.39 -2.22
N LYS A 68 5.27 -12.60 -2.15
CA LYS A 68 6.63 -13.12 -1.97
C LYS A 68 6.78 -13.86 -0.63
N ALA A 69 6.24 -13.31 0.46
CA ALA A 69 6.27 -13.96 1.77
C ALA A 69 5.53 -15.30 1.77
N GLN A 70 4.35 -15.36 1.14
CA GLN A 70 3.61 -16.61 0.98
C GLN A 70 4.37 -17.66 0.15
N ALA A 71 5.00 -17.24 -0.95
CA ALA A 71 5.81 -18.13 -1.76
C ALA A 71 6.99 -18.73 -0.96
N LEU A 72 7.68 -17.91 -0.15
CA LEU A 72 8.77 -18.37 0.70
C LEU A 72 8.31 -19.39 1.76
N LEU A 73 7.15 -19.16 2.39
CA LEU A 73 6.57 -20.11 3.35
C LEU A 73 6.24 -21.45 2.69
N SER A 74 5.64 -21.42 1.50
CA SER A 74 5.33 -22.63 0.72
C SER A 74 6.58 -23.40 0.32
N LEU A 75 7.65 -22.69 -0.09
CA LEU A 75 8.93 -23.30 -0.41
C LEU A 75 9.57 -23.95 0.82
N ASN A 76 9.56 -23.28 1.97
CA ASN A 76 10.09 -23.85 3.21
C ASN A 76 9.33 -25.10 3.64
N LYS A 77 8.00 -25.11 3.51
CA LYS A 77 7.19 -26.29 3.81
C LYS A 77 7.57 -27.46 2.91
N LYS A 78 7.67 -27.22 1.60
CA LYS A 78 8.07 -28.25 0.64
C LYS A 78 9.47 -28.80 0.93
N LEU A 79 10.42 -27.92 1.26
CA LEU A 79 11.78 -28.33 1.62
C LEU A 79 11.79 -29.21 2.88
N ALA A 80 10.97 -28.89 3.88
CA ALA A 80 10.83 -29.73 5.07
C ALA A 80 10.25 -31.11 4.75
N ASP A 81 9.22 -31.17 3.89
CA ASP A 81 8.64 -32.43 3.43
C ASP A 81 9.66 -33.28 2.66
N ASP A 82 10.42 -32.67 1.74
CA ASP A 82 11.46 -33.33 0.95
C ASP A 82 12.59 -33.88 1.85
N ILE A 83 13.02 -33.12 2.86
CA ILE A 83 14.01 -33.57 3.85
C ILE A 83 13.48 -34.77 4.63
N ASN A 84 12.24 -34.72 5.11
CA ASN A 84 11.64 -35.84 5.86
C ASN A 84 11.53 -37.11 5.01
N ASN A 85 11.25 -36.98 3.72
CA ASN A 85 11.18 -38.12 2.79
C ASN A 85 12.56 -38.73 2.46
N LEU A 86 13.66 -38.02 2.68
CA LEU A 86 15.03 -38.53 2.46
C LEU A 86 15.54 -39.39 3.64
N PHE A 87 14.90 -39.30 4.81
CA PHE A 87 15.27 -40.04 6.01
C PHE A 87 14.23 -41.11 6.42
N GLN A 88 13.25 -41.39 5.57
CA GLN A 88 12.35 -42.55 5.66
C GLN A 88 12.83 -43.67 4.73
#